data_AF-A0A968WTB5-F1
#
_entry.id   AF-A0A968WTB5-F1
#
_cell.length_a   1.000
_cell.length_b   1.000
_cell.length_c   1.000
_cell.angle_alpha   90.00
_cell.angle_beta   90.00
_cell.angle_gamma   90.00
#
_symmetry.space_group_name_H-M   'P 1'
#
loop_
_entity.id
_entity.type
_entity.pdbx_description
1 polymer ?
#
loop_
_entity_poly.entity_id
_entity_poly.type
_entity_poly.pdbx_seq_one_letter_code
_entity_poly.pdbx_strand_id
1 'polypeptide(L)' 'MPTVFTKDGFRFFFYSNEHAPIHVHVKSGDGEAVFVVEGEVVLRESVGMKTSIGDSQTT' A
#
# COMPACT_ATOMS: atom_id res chain seq x y z
N MET A 1 -4.59 1.77 14.75
CA MET A 1 -3.44 1.64 13.83
C MET A 1 -2.13 1.83 14.58
N PRO A 2 -1.53 0.76 15.10
CA PRO A 2 -0.09 0.79 15.33
C PRO A 2 0.63 0.86 13.98
N THR A 3 1.73 1.61 13.93
CA THR A 3 2.67 1.54 12.81
C THR A 3 3.45 0.24 12.94
N VAL A 4 3.49 -0.56 11.86
CA VAL A 4 4.17 -1.86 11.85
C VAL A 4 5.64 -1.67 11.50
N PHE A 5 5.91 -0.79 10.54
CA PHE A 5 7.24 -0.59 9.98
C PHE A 5 7.38 0.82 9.40
N THR A 6 8.59 1.36 9.44
CA THR A 6 8.95 2.62 8.80
C THR A 6 10.25 2.48 8.06
N LYS A 7 10.30 3.00 6.82
CA LYS A 7 11.51 3.01 6.00
C LYS A 7 11.47 4.19 5.04
N ASP A 8 12.57 4.93 4.94
CA ASP A 8 12.76 6.02 3.96
C ASP A 8 11.61 7.04 3.91
N GLY A 9 11.03 7.37 5.07
CA GLY A 9 9.89 8.30 5.17
C GLY A 9 8.52 7.69 4.87
N PHE A 10 8.46 6.40 4.51
CA PHE A 10 7.22 5.65 4.37
C PHE A 10 6.83 4.97 5.68
N ARG A 11 5.54 5.02 5.99
CA ARG A 11 4.93 4.41 7.17
C ARG A 11 3.95 3.33 6.74
N PHE A 12 4.16 2.11 7.22
CA PHE A 12 3.37 0.94 6.89
C PHE A 12 2.46 0.57 8.07
N PHE A 13 1.17 0.37 7.80
CA PHE A 13 0.19 0.02 8.83
C PHE A 13 -1.03 -0.71 8.24
N PHE A 14 -1.79 -1.34 9.12
CA PHE A 14 -3.12 -1.90 8.84
C PHE A 14 -4.09 -1.46 9.94
N TYR A 15 -5.39 -1.43 9.64
CA TYR A 15 -6.39 -1.17 10.66
C TYR A 15 -6.60 -2.42 11.51
N SER A 16 -6.79 -2.28 12.82
CA SER A 16 -6.95 -3.44 13.70
C SER A 16 -8.25 -4.21 13.46
N ASN A 17 -9.26 -3.54 12.88
CA ASN A 17 -10.51 -4.14 12.42
C ASN A 17 -10.50 -4.24 10.89
N GLU A 18 -9.51 -4.96 10.36
CA GLU A 18 -9.35 -5.14 8.91
C GLU A 18 -10.31 -6.20 8.38
N HIS A 19 -10.69 -6.08 7.10
CA HIS A 19 -11.51 -7.07 6.41
C HIS A 19 -10.80 -7.59 5.16
N ALA A 20 -11.21 -8.78 4.69
CA ALA A 20 -10.68 -9.34 3.45
C ALA A 20 -11.08 -8.46 2.24
N PRO A 21 -10.20 -8.31 1.24
CA PRO A 21 -8.82 -8.83 1.18
C PRO A 21 -7.86 -8.06 2.09
N ILE A 22 -6.88 -8.77 2.67
CA ILE A 22 -5.89 -8.16 3.57
C ILE A 22 -5.14 -7.08 2.81
N HIS A 23 -5.05 -5.89 3.40
CA HIS A 23 -4.33 -4.78 2.80
C HIS A 23 -3.41 -4.04 3.78
N VAL A 24 -2.35 -3.48 3.22
CA VAL A 24 -1.37 -2.64 3.92
C VAL A 24 -1.45 -1.24 3.35
N HIS A 25 -1.60 -0.26 4.23
CA HIS A 25 -1.50 1.14 3.91
C HIS A 25 -0.05 1.60 4.01
N VAL A 26 0.41 2.30 2.99
CA VAL A 26 1.73 2.92 2.90
C VAL A 26 1.52 4.42 2.78
N LYS A 27 1.99 5.19 3.77
CA LYS A 27 1.80 6.66 3.81
C LYS A 27 3.15 7.37 3.79
N SER A 28 3.26 8.46 3.03
CA SER A 28 4.43 9.34 3.02
C SER A 28 4.01 10.77 2.72
N GLY A 29 4.49 11.74 3.50
CA GLY A 29 4.11 13.16 3.32
C GLY A 29 2.58 13.31 3.20
N ASP A 30 2.13 13.79 2.04
CA ASP A 30 0.71 14.03 1.72
C ASP A 30 0.05 12.90 0.91
N GLY A 31 0.77 11.79 0.68
CA GLY A 31 0.30 10.67 -0.14
C GLY A 31 0.03 9.39 0.65
N GLU A 32 -0.83 8.55 0.08
CA GLU A 32 -1.19 7.23 0.59
C GLU A 32 -1.37 6.23 -0.55
N ALA A 33 -0.84 5.03 -0.37
CA ALA A 33 -1.07 3.89 -1.26
C ALA A 33 -1.57 2.70 -0.45
N VAL A 34 -2.49 1.93 -1.04
CA VAL A 34 -3.06 0.73 -0.45
C VAL A 34 -2.69 -0.45 -1.32
N PHE A 35 -2.07 -1.46 -0.72
CA PHE A 35 -1.71 -2.70 -1.39
C PHE A 35 -2.54 -3.84 -0.84
N VAL A 36 -3.15 -4.63 -1.73
CA VAL A 36 -3.66 -5.95 -1.35
C VAL A 36 -2.47 -6.89 -1.22
N VAL A 37 -2.45 -7.69 -0.16
CA VAL A 37 -1.36 -8.63 0.18
C VAL A 37 -1.91 -10.04 0.37
N GLU A 38 -2.66 -10.52 -0.63
CA GLU A 38 -3.27 -11.85 -0.64
C GLU A 38 -2.79 -12.61 -1.88
N GLY A 39 -1.80 -13.50 -1.68
CA GLY A 39 -1.10 -14.20 -2.75
C GLY A 39 -0.04 -13.33 -3.44
N GLU A 40 -0.47 -12.24 -4.09
CA GLU A 40 0.40 -11.25 -4.72
C GLU A 40 0.27 -9.89 -4.05
N VAL A 41 1.29 -9.04 -4.20
CA VAL A 41 1.26 -7.65 -3.73
C VAL A 41 0.83 -6.76 -4.88
N VAL A 42 -0.43 -6.33 -4.84
CA VAL A 42 -1.04 -5.54 -5.93
C VAL A 42 -1.42 -4.16 -5.41
N LEU A 43 -1.04 -3.12 -6.17
CA LEU A 43 -1.49 -1.76 -5.90
C LEU A 43 -3.00 -1.67 -6.14
N ARG A 44 -3.76 -1.34 -5.09
CA ARG A 44 -5.21 -1.16 -5.17
C ARG A 44 -5.57 0.31 -5.36
N GLU A 45 -5.01 1.18 -4.53
CA GLU A 45 -5.32 2.62 -4.51
C GLU A 45 -4.03 3.42 -4.31
N SER A 46 -3.94 4.60 -4.95
CA SER A 46 -2.84 5.55 -4.76
C SER A 46 -3.38 6.97 -4.89
N VAL A 47 -3.17 7.78 -3.85
CA VAL A 47 -3.53 9.20 -3.81
C VAL A 47 -2.31 10.00 -3.39
N GLY A 48 -1.96 11.04 -4.13
CA GLY A 48 -0.82 11.91 -3.79
C GLY A 48 0.57 11.24 -3.95
N MET A 49 0.64 9.99 -4.42
CA MET A 49 1.89 9.31 -4.76
C MET A 49 2.03 9.15 -6.28
N LYS A 50 3.24 9.36 -6.80
CA LYS A 50 3.56 9.08 -8.20
C LYS A 50 3.69 7.57 -8.39
N THR A 51 2.85 6.98 -9.23
CA THR A 51 2.99 5.61 -9.67
C THR A 51 3.81 5.59 -10.96
N SER A 52 4.92 4.87 -10.97
CA SER A 52 5.58 4.47 -12.22
C SER A 52 5.06 3.08 -12.57
N ILE A 53 4.03 3.01 -13.40
CA ILE A 53 3.64 1.76 -14.03
C ILE A 53 4.72 1.50 -15.09
N GLY A 54 5.62 0.56 -14.82
CA GLY A 54 6.38 -0.07 -15.90
C GLY A 54 5.43 -0.99 -16.64
N ASP A 55 5.31 -0.84 -17.95
CA ASP A 55 4.55 -1.73 -18.82
C ASP A 55 5.00 -3.19 -18.63
N SER A 56 4.34 -3.91 -17.75
CA SER A 56 4.28 -5.36 -17.80
C SER A 56 3.12 -5.78 -16.92
N GLN A 57 2.05 -6.17 -17.58
CA GLN A 57 1.14 -7.29 -17.29
C GLN A 57 0.12 -7.27 -18.44
N THR A 58 0.61 -7.55 -19.66
CA THR A 58 -0.21 -8.14 -20.72
C THR A 58 0.18 -9.61 -20.77
N THR A 59 -0.64 -10.47 -20.18
CA THR A 59 -0.84 -11.88 -20.58
C THR A 59 -2.19 -12.31 -20.02
#